data_AF-A0A0Q8V3Z9-F1
#
_entry.id   AF-A0A0Q8V3Z9-F1
#
_cell.length_a   1.000
_cell.length_b   1.000
_cell.length_c   1.000
_cell.angle_alpha   90.00
_cell.angle_beta   90.00
_cell.angle_gamma   90.00
#
_symmetry.space_group_name_H-M   'P 1'
#
loop_
_entity.id
_entity.type
_entity.pdbx_description
1 polymer ?
#
loop_
_entity_poly.entity_id
_entity_poly.type
_entity_poly.pdbx_seq_one_letter_code
_entity_poly.pdbx_strand_id
1 'polypeptide(L)'
;MDASGNVYIYQSGWQLSGGVPIAGTITPNGSAWSLGTGSSLTKQGKLVTIDAQFLKTSAINSNDVVGTLPAGFRPSRQIVRVGASTTGGSTGFVYYTINTNGQIVASYVNVTGTTSIWLGGITWSI
;
A
#
# COMPACT_ATOMS: atom_id res chain seq x y z
N MET A 1 6.45 -17.91 -17.21
CA MET A 1 6.55 -17.20 -15.92
C MET A 1 6.60 -18.25 -14.82
N ASP A 2 7.54 -18.19 -13.88
CA ASP A 2 7.59 -19.15 -12.77
C ASP A 2 6.68 -18.74 -11.59
N ALA A 3 6.61 -19.60 -10.57
CA ALA A 3 5.84 -19.34 -9.34
C ALA A 3 6.31 -18.11 -8.54
N SER A 4 7.49 -17.56 -8.88
CA SER A 4 8.03 -16.33 -8.29
C SER A 4 7.74 -15.09 -9.15
N GLY A 5 7.05 -15.23 -10.29
CA GLY A 5 6.74 -14.12 -11.19
C GLY A 5 7.88 -13.76 -12.14
N ASN A 6 8.93 -14.57 -12.26
CA ASN A 6 10.00 -14.31 -13.21
C ASN A 6 9.58 -14.73 -14.62
N VAL A 7 9.84 -13.86 -15.60
CA VAL A 7 9.66 -14.18 -17.03
C VAL A 7 11.03 -14.46 -17.63
N TYR A 8 11.23 -15.69 -18.10
CA TYR A 8 12.44 -16.07 -18.82
C TYR A 8 12.22 -15.82 -20.31
N ILE A 9 12.88 -14.80 -20.85
CA ILE A 9 12.99 -14.59 -22.30
C ILE A 9 14.27 -15.28 -22.74
N TYR A 10 14.14 -16.27 -23.63
CA TYR A 10 15.29 -16.94 -24.23
C TYR A 10 15.63 -16.24 -25.54
N GLN A 11 16.67 -15.40 -25.52
CA GLN A 11 17.31 -14.88 -26.74
C GLN A 11 18.79 -15.28 -26.73
N SER A 12 19.19 -16.01 -27.78
CA SER A 12 20.59 -16.22 -28.19
C SER A 12 21.62 -16.37 -27.04
N GLY A 13 21.40 -17.32 -26.13
CA GLY A 13 22.39 -17.69 -25.11
C GLY A 13 22.50 -16.76 -23.89
N TRP A 14 21.67 -15.72 -23.79
CA TRP A 14 21.63 -14.84 -22.62
C TRP A 14 20.29 -15.00 -21.89
N GLN A 15 20.36 -15.32 -20.59
CA GLN A 15 19.20 -15.25 -19.71
C GLN A 15 19.18 -13.85 -19.08
N LEU A 16 18.20 -13.02 -19.45
CA LEU A 16 17.85 -11.85 -18.63
C LEU A 16 17.18 -12.37 -17.37
N SER A 17 17.91 -12.41 -16.25
CA SER A 17 17.34 -12.66 -14.93
C SER A 17 16.94 -11.33 -14.30
N GLY A 18 15.64 -11.07 -14.25
CA GLY A 18 15.08 -9.90 -13.59
C GLY A 18 13.59 -10.11 -13.37
N GLY A 19 13.10 -9.83 -12.17
CA GLY A 19 11.66 -9.88 -11.92
C GLY A 19 10.96 -8.84 -12.79
N VAL A 20 9.91 -9.24 -13.51
CA VAL A 20 9.06 -8.28 -14.22
C VAL A 20 8.15 -7.61 -13.19
N PRO A 21 8.10 -6.27 -13.10
CA PRO A 21 7.20 -5.60 -12.17
C PRO A 21 5.74 -5.86 -12.57
N ILE A 22 4.95 -6.32 -11.61
CA ILE A 22 3.52 -6.57 -11.72
C ILE A 22 2.80 -5.47 -10.94
N ALA A 23 1.97 -4.69 -11.62
CA ALA A 23 1.11 -3.70 -10.99
C ALA A 23 -0.04 -4.39 -10.24
N GLY A 24 -0.34 -3.91 -9.03
CA GLY A 24 -1.49 -4.30 -8.23
C GLY A 24 -2.45 -3.13 -8.05
N THR A 25 -3.68 -3.46 -7.65
CA THR A 25 -4.71 -2.47 -7.35
C THR A 25 -4.95 -2.41 -5.86
N ILE A 26 -4.78 -1.23 -5.25
CA ILE A 26 -5.18 -0.97 -3.87
C ILE A 26 -6.68 -0.64 -3.89
N THR A 27 -7.45 -1.26 -3.01
CA THR A 27 -8.90 -0.99 -2.91
C THR A 27 -9.18 -0.14 -1.69
N PRO A 28 -9.67 1.12 -1.82
CA PRO A 28 -10.12 1.92 -0.69
C PRO A 28 -11.26 1.24 0.07
N ASN A 29 -11.34 1.46 1.37
CA ASN A 29 -12.37 0.83 2.20
C ASN A 29 -13.72 1.54 2.09
N GLY A 30 -14.53 1.16 1.09
CA GLY A 30 -15.85 1.76 0.85
C GLY A 30 -15.79 3.16 0.25
N SER A 31 -16.95 3.77 0.04
CA SER A 31 -17.09 5.03 -0.70
C SER A 31 -16.60 6.28 0.03
N ALA A 32 -16.41 6.21 1.35
CA ALA A 32 -15.91 7.32 2.15
C ALA A 32 -14.40 7.55 1.96
N TRP A 33 -13.68 6.53 1.48
CA TRP A 33 -12.24 6.58 1.24
C TRP A 33 -11.96 6.65 -0.25
N SER A 34 -10.97 7.47 -0.62
CA SER A 34 -10.46 7.57 -1.98
C SER A 34 -8.95 7.46 -1.99
N LEU A 35 -8.40 7.00 -3.11
CA LEU A 35 -6.95 6.99 -3.35
C LEU A 35 -6.54 8.27 -4.05
N GLY A 36 -5.46 8.88 -3.58
CA GLY A 36 -4.83 10.02 -4.23
C GLY A 36 -4.21 9.63 -5.57
N THR A 37 -4.18 10.60 -6.49
CA THR A 37 -3.55 10.45 -7.81
C THR A 37 -2.07 10.12 -7.64
N GLY A 38 -1.58 9.07 -8.29
CA GLY A 38 -0.19 8.60 -8.16
C GLY A 38 0.01 7.48 -7.15
N SER A 39 -1.04 7.05 -6.45
CA SER A 39 -0.96 5.83 -5.64
C SER A 39 -0.61 4.61 -6.51
N SER A 40 0.35 3.81 -6.07
CA SER A 40 0.89 2.66 -6.79
C SER A 40 1.15 1.49 -5.85
N LEU A 41 1.00 0.29 -6.40
CA LEU A 41 1.35 -0.96 -5.76
C LEU A 41 2.03 -1.82 -6.82
N THR A 42 3.29 -2.18 -6.57
CA THR A 42 4.10 -2.92 -7.54
C THR A 42 4.74 -4.11 -6.86
N LYS A 43 4.79 -5.25 -7.55
CA LYS A 43 5.49 -6.45 -7.09
C LYS A 43 6.56 -6.84 -8.09
N GLN A 44 7.78 -7.03 -7.63
CA GLN A 44 8.89 -7.53 -8.43
C GLN A 44 9.48 -8.76 -7.75
N GLY A 45 9.26 -9.94 -8.32
CA GLY A 45 9.59 -11.19 -7.65
C GLY A 45 8.78 -11.35 -6.35
N LYS A 46 9.48 -11.47 -5.22
CA LYS A 46 8.87 -11.52 -3.87
C LYS A 46 8.77 -10.16 -3.19
N LEU A 47 9.35 -9.10 -3.76
CA LEU A 47 9.33 -7.77 -3.17
C LEU A 47 8.09 -7.01 -3.65
N VAL A 48 7.34 -6.44 -2.72
CA VAL A 48 6.20 -5.58 -2.98
C VAL A 48 6.52 -4.19 -2.47
N THR A 49 6.29 -3.18 -3.29
CA THR A 49 6.41 -1.77 -2.94
C THR A 49 5.05 -1.09 -3.06
N ILE A 50 4.67 -0.32 -2.05
CA ILE A 50 3.50 0.55 -2.07
C ILE A 50 3.91 2.01 -1.89
N ASP A 51 3.31 2.88 -2.68
CA ASP A 51 3.27 4.32 -2.42
C ASP A 51 1.81 4.74 -2.55
N ALA A 52 1.17 5.21 -1.48
CA ALA A 52 -0.27 5.46 -1.52
C ALA A 52 -0.69 6.64 -0.66
N GLN A 53 -1.66 7.40 -1.15
CA GLN A 53 -2.36 8.40 -0.37
C GLN A 53 -3.82 7.98 -0.20
N PHE A 54 -4.31 7.91 1.03
CA PHE A 54 -5.72 7.73 1.34
C PHE A 54 -6.34 9.05 1.78
N LEU A 55 -7.46 9.42 1.16
CA LEU A 55 -8.21 10.64 1.47
C LEU A 55 -9.60 10.26 2.00
N LYS A 56 -9.98 10.89 3.11
CA LYS A 56 -11.33 10.88 3.66
C LYS A 56 -11.78 12.32 3.89
N THR A 57 -12.98 12.68 3.43
CA THR A 57 -13.55 14.04 3.61
C THR A 57 -14.41 14.16 4.87
N SER A 58 -14.47 13.09 5.67
CA SER A 58 -15.22 13.00 6.92
C SER A 58 -14.31 12.56 8.07
N ALA A 59 -14.86 12.54 9.29
CA ALA A 59 -14.13 12.15 10.48
C ALA A 59 -13.47 10.77 10.35
N ILE A 60 -12.24 10.65 10.85
CA ILE A 60 -11.51 9.38 10.96
C ILE A 60 -11.57 8.95 12.42
N ASN A 61 -11.92 7.68 12.63
CA ASN A 61 -11.84 7.07 13.95
C ASN A 61 -10.50 6.37 14.15
N SER A 62 -10.16 6.13 15.42
CA SER A 62 -9.01 5.32 15.77
C SER A 62 -9.08 3.93 15.15
N ASN A 63 -8.01 3.53 14.45
CA ASN A 63 -7.87 2.24 13.79
C ASN A 63 -8.85 1.99 12.63
N ASP A 64 -9.23 3.04 11.90
CA ASP A 64 -9.99 2.89 10.66
C ASP A 64 -9.21 2.05 9.64
N VAL A 65 -9.87 1.06 9.04
CA VAL A 65 -9.37 0.40 7.83
C VAL A 65 -9.54 1.39 6.68
N VAL A 66 -8.44 1.75 6.02
CA VAL A 66 -8.41 2.74 4.93
C VAL A 66 -8.45 2.09 3.55
N GLY A 67 -7.95 0.86 3.46
CA GLY A 67 -7.92 0.11 2.22
C GLY A 67 -7.47 -1.34 2.39
N THR A 68 -7.42 -2.06 1.29
CA THR A 68 -7.03 -3.46 1.25
C THR A 68 -6.08 -3.76 0.09
N LEU A 69 -5.20 -4.74 0.32
CA LEU A 69 -4.29 -5.29 -0.67
C LEU A 69 -4.84 -6.59 -1.29
N PRO A 70 -4.62 -6.80 -2.60
CA PRO A 70 -4.95 -8.04 -3.28
C PRO A 70 -4.07 -9.19 -2.77
N ALA A 71 -4.59 -10.43 -2.80
CA ALA A 71 -3.97 -11.59 -2.15
C ALA A 71 -2.48 -11.79 -2.47
N GLY A 72 -2.08 -11.61 -3.73
CA GLY A 72 -0.68 -11.79 -4.18
C GLY A 72 0.33 -10.73 -3.73
N PHE A 73 -0.13 -9.69 -3.02
CA PHE A 73 0.66 -8.55 -2.55
C PHE A 73 0.70 -8.43 -1.02
N ARG A 74 -0.04 -9.29 -0.31
CA ARG A 74 -0.15 -9.22 1.15
C ARG A 74 1.16 -9.66 1.82
N PRO A 75 1.61 -8.98 2.87
CA PRO A 75 2.84 -9.36 3.55
C PRO A 75 2.65 -10.66 4.34
N SER A 76 3.73 -11.44 4.49
CA SER A 76 3.73 -12.67 5.31
C SER A 76 3.75 -12.39 6.82
N ARG A 77 4.09 -11.17 7.21
CA ARG A 77 4.06 -10.68 8.61
C ARG A 77 3.46 -9.29 8.65
N GLN A 78 2.87 -8.94 9.79
CA GLN A 78 2.33 -7.59 9.97
C GLN A 78 3.44 -6.54 9.83
N ILE A 79 3.14 -5.46 9.11
CA ILE A 79 4.03 -4.32 8.94
C ILE A 79 3.45 -3.15 9.71
N VAL A 80 4.25 -2.55 10.58
CA VAL A 80 3.90 -1.32 11.30
C VAL A 80 4.91 -0.24 10.92
N ARG A 81 4.42 0.93 10.54
CA ARG A 81 5.24 2.07 10.11
C ARG A 81 4.56 3.39 10.47
N VAL A 82 5.33 4.47 10.39
CA VAL A 82 4.85 5.84 10.50
C VAL A 82 4.72 6.43 9.08
N GLY A 83 3.63 7.14 8.85
CA GLY A 83 3.37 7.92 7.65
C GLY A 83 3.10 9.38 7.99
N ALA A 84 3.05 10.21 6.95
CA ALA A 84 2.59 11.58 7.08
C ALA A 84 1.07 11.63 7.01
N SER A 85 0.48 12.64 7.65
CA SER A 85 -0.93 12.96 7.51
C SER A 85 -1.14 14.46 7.41
N THR A 86 -2.27 14.87 6.84
CA THR A 86 -2.78 16.24 6.95
C THR A 86 -4.23 16.19 7.33
N THR A 87 -4.62 16.99 8.30
CA THR A 87 -6.01 17.12 8.74
C THR A 87 -6.36 18.60 8.79
N GLY A 88 -7.36 19.03 8.02
CA GLY A 88 -7.79 20.43 8.00
C GLY A 88 -6.67 21.43 7.65
N GLY A 89 -5.67 21.00 6.88
CA GLY A 89 -4.50 21.81 6.50
C GLY A 89 -3.27 21.70 7.42
N SER A 90 -3.41 21.07 8.61
CA SER A 90 -2.29 20.85 9.53
C SER A 90 -1.59 19.53 9.24
N THR A 91 -0.26 19.53 9.20
CA THR A 91 0.55 18.31 8.98
C THR A 91 0.79 17.58 10.30
N GLY A 92 0.75 16.25 10.27
CA GLY A 92 1.04 15.38 11.41
C GLY A 92 1.60 14.03 10.97
N PHE A 93 1.61 13.09 11.91
CA PHE A 93 2.04 11.71 11.71
C PHE A 93 0.91 10.75 12.01
N VAL A 94 0.92 9.62 11.32
CA VAL A 94 -0.01 8.51 11.51
C VAL A 94 0.76 7.20 11.59
N TYR A 95 0.41 6.36 12.56
CA TYR A 95 0.84 4.97 12.51
C TYR A 95 -0.10 4.23 11.55
N TYR A 96 0.44 3.41 10.68
CA TYR A 96 -0.37 2.49 9.91
C TYR A 96 0.18 1.08 10.00
N THR A 97 -0.76 0.16 9.87
CA THR A 97 -0.52 -1.27 9.93
C THR A 97 -0.99 -1.92 8.65
N ILE A 98 -0.13 -2.69 7.99
CA ILE A 98 -0.52 -3.58 6.90
C ILE A 98 -0.58 -4.99 7.47
N ASN A 99 -1.79 -5.50 7.62
CA ASN A 99 -2.06 -6.82 8.16
C ASN A 99 -1.82 -7.91 7.11
N THR A 100 -1.56 -9.13 7.56
CA THR A 100 -1.35 -10.31 6.70
C THR A 100 -2.60 -10.68 5.90
N ASN A 101 -3.78 -10.30 6.35
CA ASN A 101 -5.04 -10.42 5.59
C ASN A 101 -5.18 -9.35 4.48
N GLY A 102 -4.23 -8.43 4.36
CA GLY A 102 -4.20 -7.36 3.37
C GLY A 102 -4.86 -6.05 3.80
N GLN A 103 -5.47 -5.97 4.99
CA GLN A 103 -6.05 -4.72 5.47
C GLN A 103 -4.95 -3.70 5.81
N ILE A 104 -5.17 -2.46 5.37
CA ILE A 104 -4.36 -1.30 5.73
C ILE A 104 -5.17 -0.53 6.78
N VAL A 105 -4.65 -0.45 7.98
CA VAL A 105 -5.28 0.19 9.14
C VAL A 105 -4.52 1.46 9.47
N ALA A 106 -5.20 2.59 9.55
CA ALA A 106 -4.65 3.83 10.07
C ALA A 106 -4.95 3.95 11.57
N SER A 107 -3.90 3.81 12.37
CA SER A 107 -3.93 4.08 13.81
C SER A 107 -3.75 5.58 14.03
N TYR A 108 -4.87 6.29 14.01
CA TYR A 108 -4.95 7.73 14.18
C TYR A 108 -5.66 8.10 15.49
N VAL A 109 -5.44 9.32 15.99
CA VAL A 109 -6.33 9.91 16.99
C VAL A 109 -7.60 10.34 16.28
N ASN A 110 -8.76 10.27 16.94
CA ASN A 110 -10.01 10.73 16.34
C ASN A 110 -9.84 12.19 15.88
N VAL A 111 -10.06 12.43 14.58
CA VAL A 111 -10.01 13.78 14.02
C VAL A 111 -11.29 14.11 13.27
N THR A 112 -11.64 15.39 13.31
CA THR A 112 -12.72 15.96 12.51
C THR A 112 -12.14 16.64 11.28
N GLY A 113 -12.84 16.52 10.15
CA GLY A 113 -12.48 17.19 8.91
C GLY A 113 -11.73 16.32 7.91
N THR A 114 -11.46 16.92 6.75
CA THR A 114 -10.79 16.23 5.64
C THR A 114 -9.38 15.86 6.03
N THR A 115 -9.05 14.58 5.84
CA THR A 115 -7.75 14.02 6.21
C THR A 115 -7.14 13.23 5.06
N SER A 116 -5.86 13.48 4.81
CA SER A 116 -5.01 12.68 3.93
C SER A 116 -4.00 11.89 4.74
N ILE A 117 -3.72 10.66 4.33
CA ILE A 117 -2.74 9.76 4.93
C ILE A 117 -1.82 9.24 3.83
N TRP A 118 -0.51 9.41 3.99
CA TRP A 118 0.49 8.94 3.03
C TRP A 118 1.27 7.74 3.57
N LEU A 119 1.32 6.67 2.78
CA LEU A 119 2.19 5.52 2.92
C LEU A 119 3.36 5.72 1.96
N GLY A 120 4.49 6.23 2.45
CA GLY A 120 5.64 6.52 1.60
C GLY A 120 6.45 5.28 1.24
N GLY A 121 6.47 4.92 -0.05
CA GLY A 121 7.45 4.03 -0.71
C GLY A 121 7.92 2.80 0.08
N ILE A 122 7.01 2.08 0.73
CA ILE A 122 7.35 0.99 1.64
C ILE A 122 7.55 -0.29 0.85
N THR A 123 8.62 -1.02 1.15
CA THR A 123 8.87 -2.33 0.54
C THR A 123 8.84 -3.45 1.56
N TRP A 124 8.26 -4.60 1.18
CA TRP A 124 8.32 -5.85 1.96
C TRP A 124 8.49 -7.08 1.07
N SER A 125 8.92 -8.18 1.69
CA SER A 125 8.83 -9.51 1.06
C SER A 125 7.52 -10.18 1.42
N ILE A 126 6.96 -10.92 0.47
CA ILE A 126 5.86 -11.87 0.70
C ILE A 126 6.38 -13.30 0.85
#